data_AF-A0A830DGL6-F1
#
_entry.id   AF-A0A830DGL6-F1
#
_cell.length_a   1.000
_cell.length_b   1.000
_cell.length_c   1.000
_cell.angle_alpha   90.00
_cell.angle_beta   90.00
_cell.angle_gamma   90.00
#
_symmetry.space_group_name_H-M   'P 1'
#
loop_
_entity.id
_entity.type
_entity.pdbx_description
1 polymer ?
#
loop_
_entity_poly.entity_id
_entity_poly.type
_entity_poly.pdbx_seq_one_letter_code
_entity_poly.pdbx_strand_id
1 'polypeptide(L)' 'MTAEQATAIIVHDNPLVTVKPILKDSHFIPDFCCNRVWLCIDENHRVYQEPMVG' A
#
# COMPACT_ATOMS: atom_id res chain seq x y z
N MET A 1 -11.18 -2.73 4.45
CA MET A 1 -9.99 -3.35 5.07
C MET A 1 -9.16 -2.23 5.71
N THR A 2 -8.64 -2.44 6.93
CA THR A 2 -7.75 -1.44 7.58
C THR A 2 -6.35 -1.49 6.97
N ALA A 3 -5.59 -0.39 7.04
CA ALA A 3 -4.20 -0.36 6.57
C ALA A 3 -3.31 -1.45 7.21
N GLU A 4 -3.49 -1.71 8.50
CA GLU A 4 -2.72 -2.72 9.25
C GLU A 4 -3.03 -4.14 8.75
N GLN A 5 -4.31 -4.51 8.67
CA GLN A 5 -4.74 -5.79 8.09
C GLN A 5 -4.22 -5.99 6.66
N ALA A 6 -4.34 -4.98 5.81
CA ALA A 6 -3.85 -5.05 4.43
C ALA A 6 -2.34 -5.27 4.38
N THR A 7 -1.59 -4.56 5.23
CA THR A 7 -0.13 -4.69 5.32
C THR A 7 0.28 -6.10 5.74
N ALA A 8 -0.38 -6.67 6.75
CA ALA A 8 -0.11 -8.02 7.20
C ALA A 8 -0.35 -9.07 6.09
N ILE A 9 -1.45 -8.94 5.34
CA ILE A 9 -1.78 -9.83 4.22
C ILE A 9 -0.73 -9.70 3.10
N ILE A 10 -0.41 -8.47 2.68
CA ILE A 10 0.54 -8.23 1.58
C ILE A 10 1.93 -8.79 1.92
N VAL A 11 2.42 -8.54 3.14
CA VAL A 11 3.75 -9.03 3.58
C VAL A 11 3.75 -10.54 3.73
N HIS A 12 2.63 -11.14 4.14
CA HIS A 12 2.49 -12.59 4.19
C HIS A 12 2.51 -13.22 2.78
N ASP A 13 1.77 -12.64 1.83
CA ASP A 13 1.63 -13.18 0.48
C ASP A 13 2.86 -12.92 -0.40
N ASN A 14 3.57 -11.81 -0.17
CA ASN A 14 4.82 -11.48 -0.84
C ASN A 14 5.84 -10.86 0.14
N PRO A 15 6.65 -11.68 0.83
CA PRO A 15 7.61 -11.19 1.82
C PRO A 15 8.73 -10.30 1.27
N LEU A 16 8.88 -10.22 -0.06
CA LEU A 16 9.94 -9.43 -0.70
C LEU A 16 9.52 -7.97 -0.95
N VAL A 17 8.26 -7.60 -0.71
CA VAL A 17 7.78 -6.22 -0.93
C VAL A 17 7.81 -5.40 0.35
N THR A 18 8.00 -4.10 0.19
CA THR A 18 7.84 -3.10 1.24
C THR A 18 6.52 -2.36 1.01
N VAL A 19 5.60 -2.45 1.97
CA VAL A 19 4.34 -1.71 1.94
C VAL A 19 4.59 -0.25 2.35
N LYS A 20 4.13 0.70 1.55
CA LYS A 20 4.25 2.12 1.80
C LYS A 20 2.86 2.76 1.86
N PRO A 21 2.33 3.07 3.06
CA PRO A 21 1.05 3.75 3.17
C PRO A 21 1.16 5.19 2.65
N ILE A 22 0.18 5.60 1.85
CA ILE A 22 0.04 6.96 1.35
C ILE A 22 -1.38 7.45 1.61
N LEU A 23 -1.49 8.66 2.16
CA LEU A 23 -2.78 9.28 2.39
C LEU A 23 -3.42 9.68 1.06
N LYS A 24 -4.75 9.60 1.01
CA LYS A 24 -5.55 10.13 -0.08
C LYS A 24 -5.13 11.58 -0.37
N ASP A 25 -4.99 11.88 -1.66
CA ASP A 25 -4.54 13.19 -2.18
C ASP A 25 -3.08 13.56 -1.90
N SER A 26 -2.27 12.65 -1.32
CA SER A 26 -0.82 12.81 -1.27
C SER A 26 -0.19 12.54 -2.64
N HIS A 27 0.81 13.34 -3.00
CA HIS A 27 1.57 13.12 -4.23
C HIS A 27 2.61 12.01 -3.97
N PHE A 28 2.52 10.91 -4.72
CA PHE A 28 3.55 9.88 -4.75
C PHE A 28 4.24 9.88 -6.10
N ILE A 29 5.48 9.37 -6.12
CA ILE A 29 6.26 9.24 -7.35
C ILE A 29 5.68 8.05 -8.13
N PRO A 30 5.21 8.23 -9.37
CA PRO A 30 4.80 7.12 -10.23
C PRO A 30 6.05 6.48 -10.86
N ASP A 31 6.93 5.92 -10.04
CA ASP A 31 8.03 5.05 -10.47
C ASP A 31 7.60 3.59 -10.37
N PHE A 32 8.25 2.71 -11.13
CA PHE A 32 8.01 1.27 -11.10
C PHE A 32 9.06 0.58 -10.22
N CYS A 33 8.62 -0.08 -9.16
CA CYS A 33 9.46 -0.70 -8.14
C CYS A 33 8.91 -2.07 -7.74
N CYS A 34 9.57 -3.15 -8.19
CA CYS A 34 9.08 -4.53 -8.00
C CYS A 34 8.96 -4.99 -6.54
N ASN A 35 9.66 -4.32 -5.62
CA ASN A 35 9.70 -4.64 -4.20
C ASN A 35 8.94 -3.59 -3.36
N ARG A 36 7.97 -2.90 -3.96
CA ARG A 36 7.14 -1.91 -3.26
C ARG A 36 5.67 -2.11 -3.59
N VAL A 37 4.82 -1.80 -2.62
CA VAL A 37 3.37 -1.68 -2.78
C VAL A 37 2.94 -0.36 -2.16
N TRP A 38 2.38 0.55 -2.96
CA TRP A 38 1.72 1.73 -2.45
C TRP A 38 0.36 1.34 -1.87
N LEU A 39 0.15 1.63 -0.58
CA LEU A 39 -1.09 1.36 0.11
C LEU A 39 -1.87 2.66 0.30
N CYS A 40 -2.80 2.92 -0.62
CA CYS A 40 -3.61 4.13 -0.62
C CYS A 40 -4.68 4.07 0.47
N ILE A 41 -4.56 4.96 1.47
CA ILE A 41 -5.41 5.00 2.66
C ILE A 41 -6.16 6.33 2.79
N ASP A 42 -7.41 6.26 3.26
CA ASP A 42 -8.24 7.43 3.54
C ASP A 42 -7.95 8.03 4.93
N GLU A 43 -8.63 9.12 5.28
CA GLU A 43 -8.52 9.75 6.61
C GLU A 43 -8.91 8.83 7.78
N ASN A 44 -9.64 7.75 7.52
CA ASN A 44 -10.03 6.75 8.51
C ASN A 44 -9.05 5.56 8.57
N HIS A 45 -7.88 5.66 7.93
CA HIS A 45 -6.86 4.61 7.83
C HIS A 45 -7.40 3.32 7.16
N ARG A 46 -8.34 3.46 6.22
CA ARG A 46 -8.89 2.35 5.44
C ARG A 46 -8.35 2.40 4.02
N VAL A 47 -8.10 1.22 3.47
CA VAL A 47 -7.67 1.07 2.07
C VAL A 47 -8.83 1.50 1.16
N TYR A 48 -8.60 2.47 0.29
CA TYR A 48 -9.60 2.98 -0.66
C TYR A 48 -9.31 2.63 -2.13
N GLN A 49 -8.12 2.11 -2.43
CA GLN A 49 -7.72 1.65 -3.76
C GLN A 49 -7.08 0.26 -3.66
N GLU A 50 -7.23 -0.55 -4.71
CA GLU A 50 -6.61 -1.87 -4.79
C GLU A 50 -5.07 -1.76 -4.72
N PRO A 51 -4.40 -2.45 -3.78
CA PRO A 51 -2.95 -2.44 -3.69
C PRO A 51 -2.31 -3.17 -4.86
N MET A 52 -1.31 -2.55 -5.48
CA MET A 52 -0.55 -3.13 -6.59
C MET A 52 0.95 -3.00 -6.34
N VAL A 53 1.73 -3.96 -6.85
CA VAL A 53 3.19 -3.86 -6.88
C VAL A 53 3.59 -2.75 -7.85
N GLY A 54 4.42 -1.81 -7.38
CA GLY A 54 4.78 -0.59 -8.09
C GLY A 54 5.59 0.38 -7.26
#